data_AF-A0AAN8R582-F1
#
_entry.id   AF-A0AAN8R582-F1
#
_cell.length_a   1.000
_cell.length_b   1.000
_cell.length_c   1.000
_cell.angle_alpha   90.00
_cell.angle_beta   90.00
_cell.angle_gamma   90.00
#
_symmetry.space_group_name_H-M   'P 1'
#
loop_
_entity.id
_entity.type
_entity.pdbx_description
1 polymer ?
#
loop_
_entity_poly.entity_id
_entity_poly.type
_entity_poly.pdbx_seq_one_letter_code
_entity_poly.pdbx_strand_id
1 'polypeptide(L)'
;MVVIGVIDDVDECEAESGQLLILVGEDWKVYAYETECLHLVANSMQDLFASQLKYPGIKTFYRGQCFADMTTEEWSKVERDSDEIQKKKDEHKCFLKSMEEEFLKNLDIIQRKLPTQMMQNKKRPVKNLDIIQRKLLTQMMQKKKRPVNWCEKATVEDPKKKLRSNCNRLCLTY
;
A
#
# COMPACT_ATOMS: atom_id res chain seq x y z
N MET A 1 14.97 12.28 -0.91
CA MET A 1 15.64 11.15 -1.60
C MET A 1 15.70 11.41 -3.08
N VAL A 2 16.82 11.08 -3.73
CA VAL A 2 17.04 11.25 -5.17
C VAL A 2 17.44 9.91 -5.79
N VAL A 3 16.81 9.53 -6.91
CA VAL A 3 17.22 8.35 -7.68
C VAL A 3 18.47 8.70 -8.48
N ILE A 4 19.51 7.90 -8.35
CA ILE A 4 20.78 8.10 -9.07
C ILE A 4 21.03 7.08 -10.17
N GLY A 5 20.29 5.97 -10.18
CA GLY A 5 20.40 4.97 -11.24
C GLY A 5 19.57 3.73 -10.97
N VAL A 6 19.62 2.81 -11.92
CA VAL A 6 19.06 1.46 -11.84
C VAL A 6 20.17 0.48 -12.14
N ILE A 7 20.20 -0.64 -11.43
CA ILE A 7 21.10 -1.75 -11.69
C ILE A 7 20.25 -2.93 -12.13
N ASP A 8 20.54 -3.47 -13.30
CA ASP A 8 19.88 -4.63 -13.87
C ASP A 8 20.63 -5.91 -13.48
N ASP A 9 20.00 -7.07 -13.71
CA ASP A 9 20.58 -8.41 -13.59
C ASP A 9 21.21 -8.71 -12.21
N VAL A 10 20.56 -8.29 -11.13
CA VAL A 10 20.98 -8.64 -9.77
C VAL A 10 20.32 -9.98 -9.39
N ASP A 11 21.08 -11.08 -9.41
CA ASP A 11 20.57 -12.44 -9.11
C ASP A 11 19.89 -12.57 -7.74
N GLU A 12 20.33 -11.77 -6.77
CA GLU A 12 19.81 -11.74 -5.40
C GLU A 12 18.55 -10.88 -5.26
N CYS A 13 18.15 -10.14 -6.31
CA CYS A 13 16.98 -9.28 -6.31
C CYS A 13 15.69 -10.12 -6.43
N GLU A 14 14.75 -9.90 -5.53
CA GLU A 14 13.47 -10.64 -5.55
C GLU A 14 12.43 -10.01 -6.50
N ALA A 15 12.72 -8.84 -7.06
CA ALA A 15 11.82 -8.19 -8.01
C ALA A 15 11.76 -9.00 -9.32
N GLU A 16 10.56 -9.15 -9.89
CA GLU A 16 10.37 -9.87 -11.18
C GLU A 16 11.20 -9.29 -12.32
N SER A 17 11.54 -8.00 -12.25
CA SER A 17 12.39 -7.33 -13.24
C SER A 17 13.90 -7.56 -13.02
N GLY A 18 14.32 -8.06 -11.86
CA GLY A 18 15.73 -8.14 -11.47
C GLY A 18 16.40 -6.76 -11.32
N GLN A 19 15.60 -5.69 -11.23
CA GLN A 19 16.09 -4.31 -11.22
C GLN A 19 16.10 -3.72 -9.82
N LEU A 20 17.24 -3.13 -9.46
CA LEU A 20 17.46 -2.44 -8.21
C LEU A 20 17.52 -0.92 -8.45
N LEU A 21 16.61 -0.15 -7.84
CA LEU A 21 16.69 1.31 -7.90
C LEU A 21 17.69 1.81 -6.86
N ILE A 22 18.70 2.55 -7.30
CA ILE A 22 19.69 3.15 -6.40
C ILE A 22 19.29 4.59 -6.07
N LEU A 23 19.21 4.86 -4.78
CA LEU A 23 18.70 6.08 -4.18
C LEU A 23 19.73 6.67 -3.23
N VAL A 24 19.79 7.99 -3.16
CA VAL A 24 20.55 8.73 -2.14
C VAL A 24 19.58 9.42 -1.19
N GLY A 25 19.75 9.15 0.10
CA GLY A 25 19.03 9.78 1.19
C GLY A 25 19.46 11.23 1.42
N GLU A 26 18.64 11.99 2.13
CA GLU A 26 19.01 13.34 2.60
C GLU A 26 20.17 13.29 3.61
N ASP A 27 20.35 12.14 4.25
CA ASP A 27 21.47 11.82 5.13
C ASP A 27 22.73 11.38 4.36
N TRP A 28 22.75 11.54 3.04
CA TRP A 28 23.84 11.16 2.12
C TRP A 28 24.18 9.66 2.08
N LYS A 29 23.36 8.81 2.71
CA LYS A 29 23.48 7.36 2.61
C LYS A 29 22.92 6.85 1.29
N VAL A 30 23.44 5.71 0.84
CA VAL A 30 23.00 5.08 -0.40
C VAL A 30 22.10 3.90 -0.08
N TYR A 31 20.96 3.84 -0.76
CA TYR A 31 19.96 2.82 -0.62
C TYR A 31 19.70 2.12 -1.95
N ALA A 32 19.41 0.84 -1.89
CA ALA A 32 18.83 0.06 -2.96
C ALA A 32 17.36 -0.20 -2.64
N TYR A 33 16.48 0.01 -3.61
CA TYR A 33 15.06 -0.26 -3.48
C TYR A 33 14.66 -1.36 -4.44
N GLU A 34 14.00 -2.38 -3.89
CA GLU A 34 13.32 -3.42 -4.66
C GLU A 34 11.94 -3.67 -4.05
N THR A 35 10.94 -3.89 -4.89
CA THR A 35 9.57 -4.24 -4.49
C THR A 35 8.98 -3.29 -3.41
N GLU A 36 9.09 -3.64 -2.13
CA GLU A 36 8.64 -2.84 -0.96
C GLU A 36 9.70 -2.77 0.16
N CYS A 37 10.95 -3.08 -0.19
CA CYS A 37 12.09 -3.12 0.71
C CYS A 37 13.11 -2.05 0.32
N LEU A 38 13.60 -1.34 1.33
CA LEU A 38 14.69 -0.37 1.20
C LEU A 38 15.92 -0.90 1.93
N HIS A 39 17.00 -1.11 1.19
CA HIS A 39 18.25 -1.69 1.64
C HIS A 39 19.29 -0.59 1.77
N LEU A 40 19.82 -0.34 2.96
CA LEU A 40 21.00 0.51 3.14
C LEU A 40 22.22 -0.22 2.61
N VAL A 41 22.75 0.17 1.46
CA VAL A 41 23.86 -0.51 0.80
C VAL A 41 25.22 0.15 1.06
N ALA A 42 25.23 1.45 1.37
CA ALA A 42 26.44 2.16 1.78
C ALA A 42 26.13 3.38 2.66
N ASN A 43 27.05 3.74 3.56
CA ASN A 43 26.91 4.92 4.43
C ASN A 43 27.22 6.24 3.71
N SER A 44 27.83 6.18 2.53
CA SER A 44 28.14 7.33 1.67
C SER A 44 28.36 6.87 0.23
N MET A 45 28.33 7.81 -0.72
CA MET A 45 28.70 7.53 -2.12
C MET A 45 30.16 7.07 -2.24
N GLN A 46 31.06 7.64 -1.44
CA GLN A 46 32.47 7.24 -1.42
C GLN A 46 32.62 5.78 -1.00
N ASP A 47 31.89 5.36 0.04
CA ASP A 47 31.90 3.97 0.50
C ASP A 47 31.36 3.01 -0.57
N LEU A 48 30.33 3.40 -1.32
CA LEU A 48 29.79 2.61 -2.42
C LEU A 48 30.85 2.37 -3.50
N PHE A 49 31.56 3.42 -3.92
CA PHE A 49 32.60 3.29 -4.94
C PHE A 49 33.82 2.51 -4.45
N ALA A 50 34.17 2.61 -3.17
CA ALA A 50 35.32 1.91 -2.60
C ALA A 50 35.04 0.42 -2.34
N SER A 51 33.84 0.09 -1.86
CA SER A 51 33.49 -1.26 -1.40
C SER A 51 32.66 -2.07 -2.39
N GLN A 52 32.32 -1.48 -3.55
CA GLN A 52 31.35 -1.97 -4.53
C GLN A 52 29.95 -2.11 -3.92
N LEU A 53 28.93 -2.35 -4.76
CA LEU A 53 27.58 -2.58 -4.27
C LEU A 53 27.54 -3.89 -3.50
N LYS A 54 27.16 -3.83 -2.22
CA LYS A 54 26.86 -5.01 -1.41
C LYS A 54 25.35 -5.11 -1.23
N TYR A 55 24.79 -6.24 -1.65
CA TYR A 55 23.38 -6.54 -1.55
C TYR A 55 23.18 -7.81 -0.71
N PRO A 56 22.13 -7.94 0.15
CA PRO A 56 21.05 -7.00 0.48
C PRO A 56 21.45 -5.83 1.40
N GLY A 57 22.76 -5.55 1.54
CA GLY A 57 23.28 -4.36 2.22
C GLY A 57 23.53 -4.54 3.73
N ILE A 58 23.71 -3.42 4.42
CA ILE A 58 24.01 -3.29 5.86
C ILE A 58 22.74 -3.49 6.69
N LYS A 59 21.60 -2.96 6.22
CA LYS A 59 20.34 -2.97 6.94
C LYS A 59 19.16 -2.85 5.98
N THR A 60 18.11 -3.61 6.22
CA THR A 60 16.87 -3.56 5.43
C THR A 60 15.74 -2.92 6.22
N PHE A 61 14.95 -2.10 5.53
CA PHE A 61 13.75 -1.48 6.04
C PHE A 61 12.57 -1.92 5.17
N TYR A 62 11.56 -2.53 5.78
CA TYR A 62 10.35 -2.92 5.07
C TYR A 62 9.29 -1.83 5.17
N ARG A 63 8.51 -1.69 4.10
CA ARG A 63 7.39 -0.76 4.09
C ARG A 63 6.41 -1.07 5.22
N GLY A 64 6.10 -0.05 6.02
CA GLY A 64 5.20 -0.18 7.17
C GLY A 64 5.87 -0.63 8.47
N GLN A 65 7.19 -0.84 8.50
CA GLN A 65 7.93 -1.25 9.70
C GLN A 65 7.71 -0.36 10.91
N CYS A 66 7.57 0.95 10.70
CA CYS A 66 7.33 1.91 11.78
C CYS A 66 6.00 1.68 12.52
N PHE A 67 5.10 0.89 11.95
CA PHE A 67 3.80 0.59 12.54
C PHE A 67 3.67 -0.85 13.03
N ALA A 68 4.74 -1.64 12.97
CA ALA A 68 4.69 -3.06 13.36
C ALA A 68 4.26 -3.25 14.83
N ASP A 69 4.66 -2.33 15.71
CA ASP A 69 4.37 -2.37 17.14
C ASP A 69 3.16 -1.51 17.54
N MET A 70 2.43 -0.95 16.57
CA MET A 70 1.30 -0.07 16.87
C MET A 70 0.07 -0.89 17.29
N THR A 71 -0.53 -0.50 18.41
CA THR A 71 -1.73 -1.13 18.96
C THR A 71 -3.01 -0.72 18.22
N THR A 72 -4.07 -1.52 18.36
CA THR A 72 -5.37 -1.24 17.71
C THR A 72 -5.97 0.09 18.17
N GLU A 73 -5.77 0.44 19.44
CA GLU A 73 -6.22 1.69 20.04
C GLU A 73 -5.48 2.90 19.46
N GLU A 74 -4.16 2.77 19.26
CA GLU A 74 -3.34 3.80 18.62
C GLU A 74 -3.72 3.99 17.15
N TRP A 75 -3.94 2.90 16.42
CA TRP A 75 -4.46 2.95 15.05
C TRP A 75 -5.81 3.65 14.98
N SER A 76 -6.74 3.28 15.86
CA SER A 76 -8.07 3.89 15.92
C SER A 76 -8.02 5.38 16.26
N LYS A 77 -6.99 5.80 17.00
CA LYS A 77 -6.74 7.21 17.29
C LYS A 77 -6.22 7.93 16.06
N VAL A 78 -5.18 7.42 15.40
CA VAL A 78 -4.65 7.99 14.14
C VAL A 78 -5.74 8.11 13.08
N GLU A 79 -6.59 7.09 12.97
CA GLU A 79 -7.68 7.02 12.00
C GLU A 79 -8.79 8.06 12.25
N ARG A 80 -9.02 8.45 13.52
CA ARG A 80 -10.01 9.48 13.89
C ARG A 80 -9.44 10.89 13.85
N ASP A 81 -8.19 11.04 14.27
CA ASP A 81 -7.58 12.35 14.50
C ASP A 81 -6.96 12.94 13.21
N SER A 82 -6.82 12.13 12.15
CA SER A 82 -6.26 12.58 10.86
C SER A 82 -7.35 12.99 9.87
N ASP A 83 -7.44 14.30 9.61
CA ASP A 83 -8.34 14.87 8.60
C ASP A 83 -8.05 14.33 7.19
N GLU A 84 -6.77 14.07 6.86
CA GLU A 84 -6.39 13.49 5.57
C GLU A 84 -6.91 12.06 5.40
N ILE A 85 -6.79 11.21 6.43
CA ILE A 85 -7.32 9.84 6.40
C ILE A 85 -8.84 9.89 6.23
N GLN A 86 -9.52 10.77 6.97
CA GLN A 86 -10.96 10.91 6.88
C GLN A 86 -11.41 11.38 5.49
N LYS A 87 -10.75 12.40 4.93
CA LYS A 87 -10.99 12.88 3.56
C LYS A 87 -10.82 11.77 2.53
N LYS A 88 -9.71 11.02 2.59
CA LYS A 88 -9.43 9.91 1.66
C LYS A 88 -10.47 8.79 1.75
N LYS A 89 -10.99 8.51 2.95
CA LYS A 89 -12.10 7.58 3.14
C LYS A 89 -13.40 8.09 2.53
N ASP A 90 -13.70 9.37 2.71
CA ASP A 90 -14.90 9.97 2.16
C ASP A 90 -14.85 10.03 0.63
N GLU A 91 -13.69 10.38 0.05
CA GLU A 91 -13.43 10.28 -1.39
C GLU A 91 -13.62 8.85 -1.90
N HIS A 92 -13.05 7.86 -1.21
CA HIS A 92 -13.24 6.45 -1.57
C HIS A 92 -14.72 6.05 -1.55
N LYS A 93 -15.46 6.46 -0.52
CA LYS A 93 -16.89 6.16 -0.39
C LYS A 93 -17.71 6.84 -1.49
N CYS A 94 -17.40 8.09 -1.82
CA CYS A 94 -18.04 8.82 -2.92
C CYS A 94 -17.76 8.15 -4.27
N PHE A 95 -16.51 7.75 -4.53
CA PHE A 95 -16.13 7.03 -5.74
C PHE A 95 -16.91 5.72 -5.89
N LEU A 96 -16.98 4.90 -4.82
CA LEU A 96 -17.76 3.66 -4.85
C LEU A 96 -19.24 3.89 -5.16
N LYS A 97 -19.84 4.92 -4.54
CA LYS A 97 -21.24 5.30 -4.83
C LYS A 97 -21.42 5.74 -6.28
N SER A 98 -20.50 6.53 -6.83
CA SER A 98 -20.61 6.98 -8.22
C SER A 98 -20.55 5.84 -9.23
N MET A 99 -19.87 4.74 -8.90
CA MET A 99 -19.77 3.57 -9.76
C MET A 99 -20.86 2.51 -9.51
N GLU A 100 -21.65 2.65 -8.45
CA GLU A 100 -22.59 1.62 -7.97
C GLU A 100 -23.54 1.18 -9.08
N GLU A 101 -24.16 2.13 -9.78
CA GLU A 101 -25.09 1.83 -10.87
C GLU A 101 -24.43 1.10 -12.03
N GLU A 102 -23.22 1.49 -12.42
CA GLU A 102 -22.49 0.88 -13.52
C GLU A 102 -22.09 -0.56 -13.18
N PHE A 103 -21.59 -0.78 -11.96
CA PHE A 103 -21.32 -2.12 -11.46
C PHE A 103 -22.57 -3.00 -11.45
N LEU A 104 -23.70 -2.48 -10.96
CA LEU A 104 -24.97 -3.22 -10.94
C LEU A 104 -25.46 -3.56 -12.37
N LYS A 105 -25.38 -2.61 -13.31
CA LYS A 105 -25.70 -2.84 -14.73
C LYS A 105 -24.81 -3.94 -15.32
N ASN A 106 -23.50 -3.89 -15.07
CA ASN A 106 -22.56 -4.91 -15.55
C ASN A 106 -22.84 -6.29 -14.94
N LEU A 107 -23.13 -6.35 -13.64
CA LEU A 107 -23.50 -7.61 -12.97
C LEU A 107 -24.78 -8.21 -13.55
N ASP A 108 -25.78 -7.38 -13.83
CA ASP A 108 -27.05 -7.79 -14.44
C ASP A 108 -26.85 -8.29 -15.89
N ILE A 109 -26.00 -7.63 -16.68
CA ILE A 109 -25.59 -8.12 -18.01
C ILE A 109 -24.92 -9.50 -17.91
N ILE A 110 -24.01 -9.69 -16.94
CA ILE A 110 -23.35 -10.98 -16.71
C ILE A 110 -24.39 -12.05 -16.30
N GLN A 111 -25.33 -11.71 -15.43
CA GLN A 111 -26.41 -12.61 -15.01
C GLN A 111 -27.31 -13.03 -16.18
N ARG A 112 -27.63 -12.14 -17.09
CA ARG A 112 -28.42 -12.46 -18.30
C ARG A 112 -27.65 -13.27 -19.33
N LYS A 113 -26.34 -13.08 -19.42
CA LYS A 113 -25.45 -13.80 -20.36
C LYS A 113 -24.98 -15.15 -19.82
N LEU A 114 -25.17 -15.44 -18.53
CA LEU A 114 -24.99 -16.79 -17.99
C LEU A 114 -25.94 -17.73 -18.75
N PRO A 115 -25.42 -18.77 -19.42
CA PRO A 115 -26.24 -19.62 -20.26
C PRO A 115 -27.39 -20.23 -19.46
N THR A 116 -28.57 -20.24 -20.05
CA THR A 116 -29.77 -21.00 -19.66
C THR A 116 -29.54 -22.53 -19.60
N GLN A 117 -28.28 -23.00 -19.65
CA GLN A 117 -27.90 -24.40 -19.53
C GLN A 117 -28.08 -24.97 -18.11
N MET A 118 -28.35 -24.14 -17.09
CA MET A 118 -28.70 -24.66 -15.76
C MET A 118 -30.21 -24.91 -15.56
N MET A 119 -31.08 -24.54 -16.51
CA MET A 119 -32.54 -24.72 -16.41
C MET A 119 -33.06 -26.08 -16.91
N GLN A 120 -32.20 -26.98 -17.40
CA GLN A 120 -32.60 -28.37 -17.71
C GLN A 120 -32.36 -29.35 -16.54
N ASN A 121 -31.59 -28.98 -15.51
CA ASN A 121 -31.51 -29.78 -14.28
C ASN A 121 -32.48 -29.25 -13.20
N LYS A 122 -33.78 -29.32 -13.50
CA LYS A 122 -34.82 -29.30 -12.45
C LYS A 122 -34.66 -30.54 -11.59
N LYS A 123 -33.89 -30.44 -10.51
CA LYS A 123 -34.05 -31.14 -9.22
C LYS A 123 -32.94 -30.70 -8.25
N ARG A 124 -33.19 -29.62 -7.52
CA ARG A 124 -33.02 -29.52 -6.06
C ARG A 124 -33.30 -28.08 -5.58
N PRO A 125 -34.05 -27.88 -4.49
CA PRO A 125 -34.41 -26.55 -4.03
C PRO A 125 -33.19 -25.90 -3.34
N VAL A 126 -32.61 -24.87 -3.95
CA VAL A 126 -31.52 -24.10 -3.33
C VAL A 126 -32.14 -23.02 -2.44
N LYS A 127 -32.53 -23.39 -1.22
CA LYS A 127 -32.97 -22.45 -0.17
C LYS A 127 -31.83 -21.61 0.44
N ASN A 128 -30.61 -21.74 -0.07
CA ASN A 128 -29.40 -21.17 0.54
C ASN A 128 -28.65 -20.14 -0.34
N LEU A 129 -29.15 -19.78 -1.53
CA LEU A 129 -28.43 -18.88 -2.42
C LEU A 129 -28.32 -17.45 -1.83
N ASP A 130 -29.37 -16.98 -1.17
CA ASP A 130 -29.36 -15.68 -0.45
C ASP A 130 -28.35 -15.67 0.72
N ILE A 131 -28.16 -16.82 1.38
CA ILE A 131 -27.20 -16.95 2.49
C ILE A 131 -25.77 -16.97 1.95
N ILE A 132 -25.54 -17.62 0.81
CA ILE A 132 -24.23 -17.69 0.16
C ILE A 132 -23.85 -16.32 -0.41
N GLN A 133 -24.78 -15.63 -1.08
CA GLN A 133 -24.54 -14.27 -1.60
C GLN A 133 -24.27 -13.27 -0.46
N ARG A 134 -25.04 -13.33 0.64
CA ARG A 134 -24.77 -12.50 1.83
C ARG A 134 -23.44 -12.84 2.49
N LYS A 135 -23.05 -14.12 2.58
CA LYS A 135 -21.73 -14.52 3.10
C LYS A 135 -20.58 -14.05 2.20
N LEU A 136 -20.72 -14.12 0.89
CA LEU A 136 -19.70 -13.62 -0.05
C LEU A 136 -19.56 -12.09 0.01
N LEU A 137 -20.67 -11.35 0.01
CA LEU A 137 -20.65 -9.89 0.19
C LEU A 137 -20.02 -9.49 1.54
N THR A 138 -20.34 -10.22 2.62
CA THR A 138 -19.76 -9.97 3.94
C THR A 138 -18.27 -10.31 3.98
N GLN A 139 -17.83 -11.40 3.34
CA GLN A 139 -16.41 -11.75 3.23
C GLN A 139 -15.62 -10.77 2.35
N MET A 140 -16.21 -10.27 1.28
CA MET A 140 -15.58 -9.22 0.45
C MET A 140 -15.44 -7.91 1.21
N MET A 141 -16.44 -7.54 2.03
CA MET A 141 -16.39 -6.38 2.91
C MET A 141 -15.37 -6.56 4.05
N GLN A 142 -15.21 -7.77 4.59
CA GLN A 142 -14.26 -8.06 5.67
C GLN A 142 -12.80 -8.23 5.20
N LYS A 143 -12.56 -8.77 3.99
CA LYS A 143 -11.20 -8.88 3.43
C LYS A 143 -10.57 -7.51 3.10
N LYS A 144 -11.37 -6.45 2.96
CA LYS A 144 -10.90 -5.06 2.82
C LYS A 144 -10.60 -4.35 4.16
N LYS A 145 -10.83 -4.99 5.31
CA LYS A 145 -10.42 -4.44 6.63
C LYS A 145 -8.92 -4.58 6.94
N ARG A 146 -8.10 -5.10 6.01
CA ARG A 146 -6.65 -4.89 6.08
C ARG A 146 -6.30 -3.70 5.19
N PRO A 147 -5.80 -2.58 5.73
CA PRO A 147 -5.44 -1.45 4.93
C PRO A 147 -4.19 -1.81 4.11
N VAL A 148 -4.41 -2.18 2.85
CA VAL A 148 -3.39 -2.10 1.82
C VAL A 148 -3.37 -0.65 1.33
N ASN A 149 -2.24 0.00 1.60
CA ASN A 149 -1.66 1.10 0.84
C ASN A 149 -2.38 2.44 0.86
N TRP A 150 -2.01 3.26 1.83
CA TRP A 150 -1.83 4.70 1.63
C TRP A 150 -0.50 5.10 2.26
N CYS A 151 0.45 5.57 1.45
CA CYS A 151 1.69 6.16 1.94
C CYS A 151 1.97 7.40 1.10
N GLU A 152 1.73 8.58 1.67
CA GLU A 152 2.33 9.81 1.21
C GLU A 152 3.17 10.37 2.37
N LYS A 153 4.46 10.55 2.07
CA LYS A 153 5.47 11.34 2.78
C LYS A 153 5.64 11.08 4.28
N ALA A 154 6.58 10.20 4.62
CA ALA A 154 7.28 10.24 5.90
C ALA A 154 8.78 10.47 5.64
N THR A 155 9.23 11.71 5.81
CA THR A 155 10.66 12.02 5.99
C THR A 155 11.10 11.55 7.38
N VAL A 156 12.25 10.88 7.43
CA VAL A 156 12.86 10.31 8.62
C VAL A 156 13.29 11.43 9.57
N GLU A 157 12.59 11.61 10.69
CA GLU A 157 13.15 12.18 11.93
C GLU A 157 12.23 11.87 13.14
N ASP A 158 12.88 11.62 14.28
CA ASP A 158 12.35 11.15 15.57
C ASP A 158 10.97 11.74 15.98
N PRO A 159 9.89 10.92 16.07
CA PRO A 159 8.51 11.40 16.26
C PRO A 159 8.24 12.04 17.63
N LYS A 160 9.17 11.96 18.59
CA LYS A 160 8.95 12.48 19.96
C LYS A 160 9.24 13.97 20.14
N LYS A 161 9.90 14.65 19.20
CA LYS A 161 10.38 16.04 19.42
C LYS A 161 9.61 17.15 18.66
N LYS A 162 8.77 16.85 17.66
CA LYS A 162 8.22 17.91 16.78
C LYS A 162 6.75 18.31 17.01
N LEU A 163 5.99 17.59 17.84
CA LEU A 163 4.57 17.90 18.12
C LEU A 163 4.33 19.20 18.91
N ARG A 164 5.39 19.94 19.30
CA ARG A 164 5.26 21.24 20.00
C ARG A 164 5.71 22.48 19.21
N SER A 165 6.27 22.36 18.01
CA SER A 165 6.98 23.49 17.38
C SER A 165 6.50 23.88 15.97
N ASN A 166 5.87 22.97 15.21
CA ASN A 166 5.66 23.22 13.77
C ASN A 166 4.31 23.82 13.35
N CYS A 167 3.50 24.34 14.29
CA CYS A 167 2.23 24.99 13.94
C CYS A 167 2.38 26.39 13.28
N ASN A 168 3.60 26.92 13.11
CA ASN A 168 3.80 28.31 12.68
C ASN A 168 4.69 28.53 11.43
N ARG A 169 5.00 27.53 10.60
CA ARG A 169 6.01 27.78 9.53
C ARG A 169 5.88 27.09 8.17
N LEU A 170 4.70 26.62 7.77
CA LEU A 170 4.50 26.10 6.40
C LEU A 170 3.24 26.70 5.76
N CYS A 171 3.17 28.03 5.77
CA CYS A 171 2.59 28.78 4.66
C CYS A 171 3.78 29.40 3.92
N LEU A 172 4.06 28.92 2.71
CA LEU A 172 4.67 29.61 1.55
C LEU A 172 5.36 28.60 0.62
N THR A 173 4.99 28.66 -0.67
CA THR A 173 5.62 28.07 -1.89
C THR A 173 5.55 26.53 -1.98
N TYR A 174 4.96 25.89 -3.00
CA TYR A 174 4.66 26.22 -4.40
C TYR A 174 3.23 25.78 -4.77
#